data_AF-A0A7C5QEW7-F1
#
_entry.id   AF-A0A7C5QEW7-F1
#
_cell.length_a   1.000
_cell.length_b   1.000
_cell.length_c   1.000
_cell.angle_alpha   90.00
_cell.angle_beta   90.00
_cell.angle_gamma   90.00
#
_symmetry.space_group_name_H-M   'P 1'
#
loop_
_entity.id
_entity.type
_entity.pdbx_description
1 polymer ?
#
loop_
_entity_poly.entity_id
_entity_poly.type
_entity_poly.pdbx_seq_one_letter_code
_entity_poly.pdbx_strand_id
1 'polypeptide(L)'
;MKKGERIFFWLSGAITVLAVVSVAGRYSSDGPPRQARDYYEWSDAAGKGYVQYKQNGCNSCHRVLRMGEAGVAPVLDGEGTRRSEQWLSAYMQDPESMVPGSAHSSDRMGPDFRQFDTQQRQYFVKFLVSLKSNPGSSNYPVPPFKPQPKS
;
A
#
# COMPACT_ATOMS: atom_id res chain seq x y z
N MET A 1 9.64 -52.88 19.81
CA MET A 1 8.61 -51.93 19.30
C MET A 1 7.30 -52.68 19.08
N LYS A 2 6.18 -52.17 19.62
CA LYS A 2 4.86 -52.80 19.44
C LYS A 2 4.37 -52.55 18.01
N LYS A 3 3.62 -53.48 17.41
CA LYS A 3 3.15 -53.38 16.00
C LYS A 3 2.45 -52.04 15.71
N GLY A 4 1.69 -51.49 16.68
CA GLY A 4 1.00 -50.20 16.54
C GLY A 4 1.94 -48.98 16.43
N GLU A 5 3.11 -49.03 17.08
CA GLU A 5 4.08 -47.94 17.08
C GLU A 5 4.78 -47.83 15.71
N ARG A 6 5.10 -48.97 15.09
CA ARG A 6 5.63 -49.02 13.73
C ARG A 6 4.64 -48.48 12.71
N ILE A 7 3.36 -48.81 12.84
CA ILE A 7 2.32 -48.30 11.94
C ILE A 7 2.23 -46.77 12.05
N PHE A 8 2.33 -46.22 13.27
CA PHE A 8 2.31 -44.78 13.49
C PHE A 8 3.49 -44.06 12.83
N PHE A 9 4.71 -44.61 12.95
CA PHE A 9 5.89 -44.02 12.30
C PHE A 9 5.82 -44.06 10.77
N TRP A 10 5.29 -45.14 10.19
CA TRP A 10 5.09 -45.23 8.74
C TRP A 10 4.03 -44.25 8.22
N LEU A 11 2.91 -44.12 8.94
CA LEU A 11 1.86 -43.16 8.57
C LEU A 11 2.34 -41.71 8.71
N SER A 12 3.03 -41.38 9.80
CA SER A 12 3.62 -40.05 10.01
C SER A 12 4.67 -39.72 8.95
N GLY A 13 5.53 -40.68 8.60
CA GLY A 13 6.49 -40.55 7.52
C GLY A 13 5.82 -40.30 6.17
N ALA A 14 4.78 -41.07 5.83
CA ALA A 14 4.04 -40.91 4.59
C ALA A 14 3.33 -39.55 4.48
N ILE A 15 2.69 -39.09 5.57
CA ILE A 15 2.03 -37.78 5.62
C ILE A 15 3.07 -36.65 5.46
N THR A 16 4.23 -36.77 6.11
CA THR A 16 5.30 -35.77 6.01
C THR A 16 5.85 -35.70 4.59
N VAL A 17 6.10 -36.85 3.95
CA VAL A 17 6.55 -36.92 2.55
C VAL A 17 5.50 -36.34 1.61
N LEU A 18 4.23 -36.68 1.77
CA LEU A 18 3.13 -36.12 0.96
C LEU A 18 3.02 -34.61 1.12
N ALA A 19 3.17 -34.07 2.34
CA ALA A 19 3.16 -32.63 2.57
C ALA A 19 4.34 -31.93 1.87
N VAL A 20 5.56 -32.49 1.98
CA VAL A 20 6.75 -31.93 1.33
C VAL A 20 6.61 -31.96 -0.20
N VAL A 21 6.16 -33.08 -0.78
CA VAL A 21 5.92 -33.21 -2.22
C VAL A 21 4.84 -32.22 -2.69
N SER A 22 3.76 -32.06 -1.93
CA SER A 22 2.69 -31.11 -2.26
C SER A 22 3.18 -29.66 -2.24
N VAL A 23 4.00 -29.28 -1.25
CA VAL A 23 4.59 -27.95 -1.15
C VAL A 23 5.61 -27.70 -2.27
N ALA A 24 6.50 -28.66 -2.54
CA ALA A 24 7.49 -28.56 -3.60
C ALA A 24 6.85 -28.49 -5.00
N GLY A 25 5.77 -29.25 -5.22
CA GLY A 25 4.97 -29.20 -6.44
C GLY A 25 4.35 -27.83 -6.67
N ARG A 26 3.72 -27.24 -5.64
CA ARG A 26 3.18 -25.87 -5.70
C ARG A 26 4.26 -24.82 -5.96
N TYR A 27 5.41 -24.95 -5.30
CA TYR A 27 6.53 -24.02 -5.51
C TYR A 27 7.06 -24.07 -6.94
N SER A 28 7.06 -25.26 -7.55
CA SER A 28 7.52 -25.45 -8.93
C SER A 28 6.48 -24.97 -9.96
N SER A 29 5.19 -24.98 -9.64
CA SER A 29 4.11 -24.54 -10.55
C SER A 29 3.84 -23.04 -10.51
N ASP A 30 3.97 -22.41 -9.34
CA ASP A 30 3.45 -21.05 -9.12
C ASP A 30 4.45 -19.94 -9.51
N GLY A 31 5.69 -20.31 -9.88
CA GLY A 31 6.77 -19.37 -10.16
C GLY A 31 7.22 -18.59 -8.91
N PRO A 32 8.27 -17.76 -9.00
CA PRO A 32 8.65 -16.90 -7.89
C PRO A 32 7.47 -15.96 -7.56
N PRO A 33 7.24 -15.62 -6.28
CA PRO A 33 6.18 -14.70 -5.90
C PRO A 33 6.30 -13.42 -6.73
N ARG A 34 5.16 -12.96 -7.28
CA ARG A 34 5.10 -11.72 -8.06
C ARG A 34 5.82 -10.63 -7.28
N GLN A 35 6.91 -10.08 -7.85
CA GLN A 35 7.66 -9.01 -7.18
C GLN A 35 6.71 -7.87 -6.80
N ALA A 36 6.93 -7.28 -5.63
CA ALA A 36 6.18 -6.11 -5.20
C ALA A 36 6.34 -5.03 -6.28
N ARG A 37 5.22 -4.68 -6.93
CA ARG A 37 5.22 -3.71 -8.03
C ARG A 37 5.19 -2.27 -7.50
N ASP A 38 4.93 -2.10 -6.21
CA ASP A 38 5.11 -0.85 -5.50
C ASP A 38 6.53 -0.78 -4.93
N TYR A 39 7.14 0.40 -5.01
CA TYR A 39 8.48 0.66 -4.53
C TYR A 39 8.56 2.07 -3.92
N TYR A 40 9.60 2.34 -3.13
CA TYR A 40 9.67 3.54 -2.30
C TYR A 40 11.02 4.24 -2.47
N GLU A 41 10.99 5.51 -2.86
CA GLU A 41 12.18 6.35 -3.08
C GLU A 41 12.47 7.22 -1.86
N TRP A 42 13.05 6.61 -0.83
CA TRP A 42 13.27 7.28 0.47
C TRP A 42 14.30 8.40 0.41
N SER A 43 14.00 9.48 1.13
CA SER A 43 14.90 10.57 1.48
C SER A 43 14.70 10.91 2.96
N ASP A 44 15.60 11.68 3.57
CA ASP A 44 15.45 12.14 4.96
C ASP A 44 14.12 12.87 5.18
N ALA A 45 13.69 13.69 4.21
CA ALA A 45 12.41 14.39 4.25
C ALA A 45 11.21 13.42 4.17
N ALA A 46 11.28 12.42 3.29
CA ALA A 46 10.25 11.39 3.19
C ALA A 46 10.17 10.54 4.47
N GLY A 47 11.31 10.24 5.09
CA GLY A 47 11.38 9.55 6.38
C GLY A 47 10.69 10.35 7.50
N LYS A 48 10.96 11.66 7.59
CA LYS A 48 10.28 12.56 8.54
C LYS A 48 8.77 12.61 8.28
N GLY A 49 8.35 12.66 7.01
CA GLY A 49 6.93 12.62 6.64
C GLY A 49 6.25 11.32 7.04
N TYR A 50 6.91 10.17 6.88
CA TYR A 50 6.38 8.89 7.34
C TYR A 50 6.23 8.82 8.87
N VAL A 51 7.18 9.39 9.62
CA VAL A 51 7.05 9.49 11.08
C VAL A 51 5.82 10.33 11.45
N GLN A 52 5.63 11.49 10.81
CA GLN A 52 4.45 12.33 11.04
C GLN A 52 3.15 11.63 10.63
N TYR A 53 3.14 10.88 9.53
CA TYR A 53 1.99 10.09 9.10
C TYR A 53 1.52 9.13 10.20
N LYS A 54 2.46 8.44 10.86
CA LYS A 54 2.12 7.55 11.98
C LYS A 54 1.70 8.32 13.23
N GLN A 55 2.42 9.38 13.58
CA GLN A 55 2.16 10.15 14.80
C GLN A 55 0.81 10.87 14.78
N ASN A 56 0.39 11.36 13.62
CA ASN A 56 -0.92 11.98 13.43
C ASN A 56 -2.04 10.95 13.21
N GLY A 57 -1.76 9.65 13.36
CA GLY A 57 -2.74 8.58 13.26
C GLY A 57 -3.33 8.37 11.86
N CYS A 58 -2.69 8.87 10.80
CA CYS A 58 -3.23 8.78 9.44
C CYS A 58 -3.44 7.32 8.98
N ASN A 59 -2.68 6.38 9.56
CA ASN A 59 -2.80 4.95 9.30
C ASN A 59 -4.07 4.28 9.86
N SER A 60 -4.88 5.01 10.64
CA SER A 60 -6.20 4.54 11.10
C SER A 60 -7.25 4.57 9.99
N CYS A 61 -7.02 5.34 8.92
CA CYS A 61 -7.92 5.42 7.78
C CYS A 61 -7.23 5.04 6.46
N HIS A 62 -5.94 5.37 6.33
CA HIS A 62 -5.16 5.10 5.12
C HIS A 62 -4.23 3.90 5.28
N ARG A 63 -3.99 3.22 4.14
CA ARG A 63 -2.95 2.20 4.01
C ARG A 63 -1.76 2.74 3.22
N VAL A 64 -0.56 2.55 3.76
CA VAL A 64 0.74 2.85 3.12
C VAL A 64 1.72 1.73 3.47
N LEU A 65 2.64 1.38 2.57
CA LEU A 65 3.59 0.28 2.77
C LEU A 65 2.88 -1.06 3.02
N ARG A 66 1.67 -1.22 2.47
CA ARG A 66 0.78 -2.36 2.76
C ARG A 66 0.41 -2.51 4.24
N MET A 67 0.56 -1.45 5.04
CA MET A 67 0.23 -1.39 6.47
C MET A 67 -0.79 -0.28 6.77
N GLY A 68 -1.60 -0.48 7.81
CA GLY A 68 -2.71 0.41 8.15
C GLY A 68 -4.04 -0.06 7.59
N GLU A 69 -5.07 0.76 7.76
CA GLU A 69 -6.45 0.39 7.43
C GLU A 69 -6.77 0.53 5.94
N ALA A 70 -7.55 -0.41 5.43
CA ALA A 70 -8.01 -0.40 4.04
C ALA A 70 -9.52 -0.45 3.98
N GLY A 71 -10.10 0.37 3.09
CA GLY A 71 -11.56 0.45 2.89
C GLY A 71 -12.23 1.62 3.61
N VAL A 72 -11.53 2.30 4.53
CA VAL A 72 -12.00 3.56 5.14
C VAL A 72 -11.63 4.75 4.27
N ALA A 73 -10.37 4.86 3.87
CA ALA A 73 -9.87 5.88 2.96
C ALA A 73 -9.02 5.27 1.84
N PRO A 74 -8.68 6.04 0.78
CA PRO A 74 -7.88 5.55 -0.33
C PRO A 74 -6.50 5.02 0.10
N VAL A 75 -6.04 3.98 -0.59
CA VAL A 75 -4.68 3.45 -0.42
C VAL A 75 -3.68 4.43 -1.02
N LEU A 76 -2.66 4.78 -0.24
CA LEU A 76 -1.68 5.80 -0.61
C LEU A 76 -0.43 5.20 -1.27
N ASP A 77 -0.24 3.87 -1.24
CA ASP A 77 0.78 3.21 -2.07
C ASP A 77 0.63 3.66 -3.54
N GLY A 78 1.74 4.02 -4.19
CA GLY A 78 1.76 4.54 -5.56
C GLY A 78 1.28 5.99 -5.75
N GLU A 79 0.99 6.75 -4.69
CA GLU A 79 0.47 8.12 -4.81
C GLU A 79 1.42 9.06 -5.56
N GLY A 80 2.72 8.96 -5.31
CA GLY A 80 3.76 9.71 -6.00
C GLY A 80 3.99 9.29 -7.46
N THR A 81 3.36 8.21 -7.93
CA THR A 81 3.22 7.88 -9.35
C THR A 81 1.95 8.49 -9.95
N ARG A 82 0.86 8.58 -9.16
CA ARG A 82 -0.44 9.12 -9.63
C ARG A 82 -0.46 10.63 -9.72
N ARG A 83 0.25 11.33 -8.83
CA ARG A 83 0.18 12.78 -8.69
C ARG A 83 1.56 13.41 -8.59
N SER A 84 1.67 14.64 -9.12
CA SER A 84 2.91 15.41 -9.06
C SER A 84 3.12 16.02 -7.68
N GLU A 85 4.37 16.34 -7.36
CA GLU A 85 4.71 17.07 -6.14
C GLU A 85 3.96 18.40 -6.02
N GLN A 86 3.80 19.12 -7.14
CA GLN A 86 3.04 20.38 -7.18
C GLN A 86 1.56 20.15 -6.82
N TRP A 87 0.93 19.11 -7.37
CA TRP A 87 -0.45 18.79 -7.04
C TRP A 87 -0.59 18.44 -5.55
N LEU A 88 0.31 17.62 -5.01
CA LEU A 88 0.28 17.21 -3.61
C LEU A 88 0.52 18.41 -2.68
N SER A 89 1.41 19.31 -3.07
CA SER A 89 1.67 20.56 -2.33
C SER A 89 0.45 21.48 -2.31
N ALA A 90 -0.25 21.60 -3.43
CA ALA A 90 -1.48 22.38 -3.51
C ALA A 90 -2.61 21.74 -2.70
N TYR A 91 -2.77 20.41 -2.78
CA TYR A 91 -3.75 19.67 -1.98
C TYR A 91 -3.50 19.83 -0.48
N MET A 92 -2.25 19.75 -0.02
CA MET A 92 -1.92 19.98 1.40
C MET A 92 -2.17 21.43 1.85
N GLN A 93 -2.25 22.39 0.92
CA GLN A 93 -2.56 23.78 1.23
C GLN A 93 -4.05 24.03 1.36
N ASP A 94 -4.84 23.45 0.47
CA ASP A 94 -6.28 23.60 0.49
C ASP A 94 -6.97 22.38 -0.15
N PRO A 95 -7.26 21.33 0.64
CA PRO A 95 -7.85 20.10 0.12
C PRO A 95 -9.20 20.31 -0.56
N GLU A 96 -10.02 21.22 -0.04
CA GLU A 96 -11.40 21.42 -0.50
C GLU A 96 -11.47 22.17 -1.83
N SER A 97 -10.59 23.16 -2.07
CA SER A 97 -10.55 23.81 -3.39
C SER A 97 -9.95 22.92 -4.48
N MET A 98 -9.04 22.01 -4.11
CA MET A 98 -8.42 21.07 -5.03
C MET A 98 -9.34 19.87 -5.35
N VAL A 99 -10.07 19.38 -4.35
CA VAL A 99 -11.01 18.26 -4.47
C VAL A 99 -12.26 18.62 -3.67
N PRO A 100 -13.32 19.14 -4.33
CA PRO A 100 -14.56 19.48 -3.65
C PRO A 100 -15.16 18.28 -2.91
N GLY A 101 -15.55 18.47 -1.65
CA GLY A 101 -16.02 17.40 -0.77
C GLY A 101 -14.90 16.53 -0.21
N SER A 102 -13.68 17.07 -0.09
CA SER A 102 -12.55 16.35 0.49
C SER A 102 -12.85 15.96 1.94
N ALA A 103 -12.42 14.76 2.34
CA ALA A 103 -12.51 14.37 3.74
C ALA A 103 -11.51 15.10 4.63
N HIS A 104 -10.49 15.76 4.07
CA HIS A 104 -9.41 16.42 4.82
C HIS A 104 -9.63 17.93 4.99
N SER A 105 -10.82 18.34 5.42
CA SER A 105 -11.14 19.74 5.78
C SER A 105 -11.68 19.81 7.21
N SER A 106 -11.66 21.01 7.80
CA SER A 106 -11.99 21.26 9.22
C SER A 106 -13.37 20.77 9.68
N ASP A 107 -14.29 20.53 8.75
CA ASP A 107 -15.68 20.12 8.96
C ASP A 107 -15.93 18.64 8.57
N ARG A 108 -14.88 17.88 8.28
CA ARG A 108 -14.96 16.51 7.73
C ARG A 108 -14.16 15.50 8.57
N MET A 109 -14.15 14.25 8.11
CA MET A 109 -13.67 13.10 8.88
C MET A 109 -12.15 13.08 9.11
N GLY A 110 -11.38 13.61 8.16
CA GLY A 110 -9.93 13.67 8.22
C GLY A 110 -9.41 14.97 8.83
N PRO A 111 -8.13 15.01 9.24
CA PRO A 111 -7.52 16.23 9.73
C PRO A 111 -7.48 17.30 8.63
N ASP A 112 -7.65 18.56 9.04
CA ASP A 112 -7.44 19.72 8.17
C ASP A 112 -5.95 20.01 8.05
N PHE A 113 -5.41 19.81 6.85
CA PHE A 113 -3.98 20.01 6.59
C PHE A 113 -3.51 21.45 6.76
N ARG A 114 -4.42 22.44 6.75
CA ARG A 114 -4.10 23.85 7.02
C ARG A 114 -3.65 24.10 8.45
N GLN A 115 -3.91 23.16 9.36
CA GLN A 115 -3.45 23.21 10.75
C GLN A 115 -1.98 22.80 10.90
N PHE A 116 -1.42 22.13 9.90
CA PHE A 116 0.01 21.79 9.87
C PHE A 116 0.83 22.97 9.38
N ASP A 117 2.00 23.17 9.97
CA ASP A 117 2.95 24.17 9.50
C ASP A 117 3.48 23.83 8.09
N THR A 118 4.14 24.79 7.45
CA THR A 118 4.67 24.62 6.09
C THR A 118 5.68 23.48 5.99
N GLN A 119 6.50 23.26 7.02
CA GLN A 119 7.52 22.22 7.02
C GLN A 119 6.90 20.83 7.17
N GLN A 120 5.92 20.67 8.06
CA GLN A 120 5.14 19.44 8.23
C GLN A 120 4.45 19.06 6.92
N ARG A 121 3.76 20.02 6.27
CA ARG A 121 3.14 19.79 4.95
C ARG A 121 4.17 19.36 3.91
N GLN A 122 5.34 19.99 3.88
CA GLN A 122 6.41 19.59 2.96
C GLN A 122 6.93 18.17 3.23
N TYR A 123 7.07 17.76 4.50
CA TYR A 123 7.45 16.39 4.82
C TYR A 123 6.39 15.38 4.37
N PHE A 124 5.10 15.66 4.58
CA PHE A 124 4.02 14.84 4.02
C PHE A 124 4.09 14.74 2.51
N VAL A 125 4.29 15.85 1.81
CA VAL A 125 4.44 15.86 0.35
C VAL A 125 5.61 15.00 -0.08
N LYS A 126 6.80 15.16 0.53
CA LYS A 126 7.99 14.36 0.19
C LYS A 126 7.77 12.87 0.47
N PHE A 127 7.04 12.54 1.52
CA PHE A 127 6.64 11.17 1.80
C PHE A 127 5.66 10.63 0.74
N LEU A 128 4.61 11.36 0.38
CA LEU A 128 3.65 10.89 -0.63
C LEU A 128 4.30 10.75 -2.01
N VAL A 129 5.20 11.67 -2.38
CA VAL A 129 5.97 11.61 -3.63
C VAL A 129 6.88 10.39 -3.68
N SER A 130 7.41 9.92 -2.54
CA SER A 130 8.27 8.73 -2.51
C SER A 130 7.50 7.43 -2.73
N LEU A 131 6.17 7.44 -2.65
CA LEU A 131 5.32 6.25 -2.86
C LEU A 131 5.14 5.98 -4.34
N LYS A 132 5.92 5.05 -4.89
CA LYS A 132 5.91 4.72 -6.32
C LYS A 132 5.25 3.38 -6.62
N SER A 133 4.79 3.25 -7.84
CA SER A 133 4.25 2.02 -8.40
C SER A 133 4.70 1.85 -9.85
N ASN A 134 5.00 0.60 -10.22
CA ASN A 134 5.31 0.17 -11.58
C ASN A 134 4.04 -0.30 -12.32
N PRO A 135 4.03 -0.28 -13.67
CA PRO A 135 2.94 -0.85 -14.46
C PRO A 135 2.56 -2.25 -14.00
N GLY A 136 1.25 -2.51 -13.86
CA GLY A 136 0.70 -3.77 -13.37
C GLY A 136 0.55 -3.87 -11.85
N SER A 137 0.99 -2.86 -11.08
CA SER A 137 0.53 -2.70 -9.71
C SER A 137 -0.97 -2.35 -9.67
N SER A 138 -1.69 -2.82 -8.67
CA SER A 138 -3.06 -2.34 -8.38
C SER A 138 -3.11 -0.85 -8.04
N ASN A 139 -1.97 -0.28 -7.65
CA ASN A 139 -1.79 1.11 -7.28
C ASN A 139 -1.23 1.98 -8.43
N TYR A 140 -1.03 1.39 -9.62
CA TYR A 140 -0.57 2.13 -10.79
C TYR A 140 -1.74 2.92 -11.40
N PRO A 141 -1.54 4.20 -11.80
CA PRO A 141 -2.58 4.95 -12.49
C PRO A 141 -3.02 4.22 -13.75
N VAL A 142 -4.31 3.93 -13.85
CA VAL A 142 -4.92 3.48 -15.10
C VAL A 142 -5.15 4.74 -15.94
N PRO A 143 -4.71 4.79 -17.21
CA PRO A 143 -5.06 5.89 -18.11
C PRO A 143 -6.57 6.11 -18.10
N PRO A 144 -7.07 7.35 -18.29
CA PRO A 144 -8.50 7.59 -18.33
C PRO A 144 -9.16 6.66 -19.36
N PHE A 145 -10.21 5.94 -18.94
CA PHE A 145 -11.01 5.13 -19.84
C PHE A 145 -11.58 6.04 -20.93
N LYS A 146 -11.08 5.92 -22.16
CA LYS A 146 -11.77 6.47 -23.33
C LYS A 146 -12.91 5.50 -23.65
N PRO A 147 -14.20 5.90 -23.56
CA PRO A 147 -15.27 5.06 -24.04
C PRO A 147 -14.99 4.72 -25.51
N GLN A 148 -14.93 3.42 -25.82
CA GLN A 148 -14.82 2.96 -27.20
C GLN A 148 -16.05 3.51 -27.96
N PRO A 149 -15.88 4.12 -29.14
CA PRO A 149 -17.01 4.50 -29.96
C PRO A 149 -17.83 3.23 -30.22
N LYS A 150 -19.14 3.30 -29.96
CA LYS A 150 -20.06 2.21 -30.32
C LYS A 150 -19.99 2.05 -31.84
N SER A 151 -19.58 0.88 -32.30
CA SER A 151 -19.65 0.46 -33.69
C SER A 151 -21.09 0.46 -34.20
#